data_AF-A0A4U5VLJ5-F1
#
_entry.id   AF-A0A4U5VLJ5-F1
#
_cell.length_a   1.000
_cell.length_b   1.000
_cell.length_c   1.000
_cell.angle_alpha   90.00
_cell.angle_beta   90.00
_cell.angle_gamma   90.00
#
_symmetry.space_group_name_H-M   'P 1'
#
loop_
_entity.id
_entity.type
_entity.pdbx_description
1 polymer ?
#
loop_
_entity_poly.entity_id
_entity_poly.type
_entity_poly.pdbx_seq_one_letter_code
_entity_poly.pdbx_strand_id
1 'polypeptide(L)'
;MAKRYNMRLVLKQRFSEFFEDKVKKEHHRSLMMKMMALEPFPSEDGGRLAADSKEEYCHAKEQCGRVGVKLPVGTLSRSEWEATSIYLVFVFQKMP
;
A
#
# COMPACT_ATOMS: atom_id res chain seq x y z
N MET A 1 -1.49 14.74 25.11
CA MET A 1 -2.58 15.60 24.61
C MET A 1 -3.93 14.90 24.59
N ALA A 2 -4.14 13.82 23.83
CA ALA A 2 -5.47 13.18 23.69
C ALA A 2 -6.12 12.68 25.01
N LYS A 3 -5.34 12.17 25.97
CA LYS A 3 -5.84 11.73 27.29
C LYS A 3 -6.65 12.80 28.03
N ARG A 4 -6.34 14.09 27.85
CA ARG A 4 -7.05 15.22 28.49
C ARG A 4 -8.52 15.32 28.06
N TYR A 5 -8.89 14.68 26.95
CA TYR A 5 -10.23 14.68 26.39
C TYR A 5 -10.92 13.31 26.51
N ASN A 6 -10.52 12.47 27.48
CA ASN A 6 -11.00 11.10 27.65
C ASN A 6 -10.89 10.26 26.36
N MET A 7 -9.80 10.42 25.61
CA MET A 7 -9.53 9.62 24.42
C MET A 7 -8.46 8.55 24.68
N ARG A 8 -8.77 7.30 24.32
CA ARG A 8 -7.86 6.16 24.37
C ARG A 8 -7.31 5.83 22.99
N LEU A 9 -5.99 5.69 22.86
CA LEU A 9 -5.36 5.24 21.62
C LEU A 9 -5.72 3.76 21.38
N VAL A 10 -6.30 3.46 20.22
CA VAL A 10 -6.72 2.12 19.81
C VAL A 10 -5.78 1.55 18.75
N LEU A 11 -5.27 2.40 17.86
CA LEU A 11 -4.38 2.00 16.78
C LEU A 11 -3.33 3.07 16.56
N LYS A 12 -2.08 2.66 16.32
CA LYS A 12 -1.00 3.49 15.77
C LYS A 12 -0.08 2.57 14.95
N GLN A 13 -0.11 2.70 13.64
CA GLN A 13 0.68 1.89 12.72
C GLN A 13 1.21 2.75 11.57
N ARG A 14 2.37 2.41 11.02
CA ARG A 14 2.85 3.05 9.77
C ARG A 14 1.90 2.70 8.62
N PHE A 15 1.87 3.53 7.59
CA PHE A 15 1.01 3.28 6.44
C PHE A 15 1.34 1.95 5.74
N SER A 16 2.63 1.61 5.61
CA SER A 16 3.08 0.32 5.05
C SER A 16 2.54 -0.88 5.82
N GLU A 17 2.67 -0.87 7.15
CA GLU A 17 2.16 -1.91 8.05
C GLU A 17 0.63 -2.03 7.93
N PHE A 18 -0.07 -0.89 7.92
CA PHE A 18 -1.52 -0.86 7.77
C PHE A 18 -1.95 -1.44 6.42
N PHE A 19 -1.27 -1.08 5.34
CA PHE A 19 -1.53 -1.61 4.00
C PHE A 19 -1.35 -3.13 3.96
N GLU A 20 -0.23 -3.66 4.45
CA GLU A 20 0.05 -5.11 4.51
C GLU A 20 -1.02 -5.89 5.27
N ASP A 21 -1.55 -5.33 6.35
CA ASP A 21 -2.64 -5.94 7.10
C ASP A 21 -3.99 -5.87 6.39
N LYS A 22 -4.31 -4.75 5.75
CA LYS A 22 -5.60 -4.57 5.08
C LYS A 22 -5.70 -5.31 3.75
N VAL A 23 -4.63 -5.39 2.97
CA VAL A 23 -4.60 -6.07 1.65
C VAL A 23 -4.86 -7.58 1.76
N LYS A 24 -4.71 -8.18 2.95
CA LYS A 24 -5.04 -9.59 3.19
C LYS A 24 -6.53 -9.89 2.98
N LYS A 25 -7.42 -8.89 3.14
CA LYS A 25 -8.87 -9.06 2.95
C LYS A 25 -9.29 -8.79 1.50
N GLU A 26 -10.08 -9.69 0.94
CA GLU A 26 -10.52 -9.62 -0.47
C GLU A 26 -11.27 -8.33 -0.82
N HIS A 27 -12.24 -7.91 0.00
CA HIS A 27 -13.01 -6.70 -0.26
C HIS A 27 -12.14 -5.42 -0.26
N HIS A 28 -11.10 -5.36 0.59
CA HIS A 28 -10.14 -4.26 0.54
C HIS A 28 -9.33 -4.30 -0.76
N ARG A 29 -8.86 -5.47 -1.21
CA ARG A 29 -8.18 -5.61 -2.50
C ARG A 29 -9.07 -5.18 -3.66
N SER A 30 -10.32 -5.64 -3.68
CA SER A 30 -11.31 -5.28 -4.71
C SER A 30 -11.54 -3.78 -4.76
N LEU A 31 -11.65 -3.12 -3.61
CA LEU A 31 -11.78 -1.66 -3.54
C LEU A 31 -10.53 -0.96 -4.09
N MET A 32 -9.33 -1.40 -3.70
CA MET A 32 -8.08 -0.80 -4.21
C MET A 32 -7.95 -0.94 -5.73
N MET A 33 -8.35 -2.08 -6.30
CA MET A 33 -8.41 -2.26 -7.75
C MET A 33 -9.38 -1.28 -8.41
N LYS A 34 -10.59 -1.11 -7.85
CA LYS A 34 -11.59 -0.16 -8.36
C LYS A 34 -11.13 1.30 -8.28
N MET A 35 -10.34 1.63 -7.27
CA MET A 35 -9.78 2.97 -7.08
C MET A 35 -8.53 3.23 -7.93
N MET A 36 -8.01 2.21 -8.63
CA MET A 36 -6.71 2.27 -9.30
C MET A 36 -5.60 2.74 -8.35
N ALA A 37 -5.65 2.27 -7.10
CA ALA A 37 -4.75 2.72 -6.03
C ALA A 37 -3.29 2.22 -6.19
N LEU A 38 -3.06 1.27 -7.09
CA LEU A 38 -1.77 0.68 -7.41
C LEU A 38 -1.66 0.60 -8.94
N GLU A 39 -0.45 0.77 -9.46
CA GLU A 39 -0.17 0.57 -10.88
C GLU A 39 0.09 -0.93 -11.17
N PRO A 40 -0.35 -1.44 -12.33
CA PRO A 40 -0.08 -2.81 -12.73
C PRO A 40 1.37 -2.97 -13.21
N PHE A 41 2.06 -3.98 -12.71
CA PHE A 41 3.42 -4.35 -13.12
C PHE A 41 3.53 -5.86 -13.47
N PRO A 42 4.21 -6.25 -14.56
CA PRO A 42 4.66 -5.37 -15.63
C PRO A 42 3.45 -4.72 -16.32
N SER A 43 3.67 -3.52 -16.86
CA SER A 43 2.64 -2.81 -17.61
C SER A 43 2.26 -3.58 -18.88
N GLU A 44 0.97 -3.66 -19.20
CA GLU A 44 0.52 -4.31 -20.45
C GLU A 44 0.87 -3.47 -21.68
N ASP A 45 1.40 -4.15 -22.70
CA ASP A 45 1.56 -3.73 -24.11
C ASP A 45 1.72 -2.21 -24.38
N GLY A 46 2.75 -1.60 -23.78
CA GLY A 46 3.12 -0.20 -24.02
C GLY A 46 2.55 0.83 -23.04
N GLY A 47 1.82 0.41 -22.00
CA GLY A 47 1.42 1.30 -20.92
C GLY A 47 2.65 1.88 -20.20
N ARG A 48 2.71 3.20 -20.03
CA ARG A 48 3.76 3.85 -19.23
C ARG A 48 3.52 3.61 -17.74
N LEU A 49 4.54 3.12 -17.04
CA LEU A 49 4.58 3.15 -15.58
C LEU A 49 4.73 4.60 -15.10
N ALA A 50 4.38 4.87 -13.85
CA ALA A 50 4.47 6.21 -13.28
C ALA A 50 5.92 6.73 -13.25
N ALA A 51 6.88 5.84 -13.00
CA ALA A 51 8.30 6.15 -13.05
C ALA A 51 8.98 5.52 -14.26
N ASP A 52 9.88 6.29 -14.91
CA ASP A 52 10.62 5.85 -16.10
C ASP A 52 11.83 4.96 -15.76
N SER A 53 12.33 5.03 -14.52
CA SER A 53 13.48 4.26 -14.05
C SER A 53 13.08 2.81 -13.75
N LYS A 54 13.84 1.84 -14.27
CA LYS A 54 13.60 0.41 -14.00
C LYS A 54 13.93 0.04 -12.55
N GLU A 55 14.83 0.79 -11.94
CA GLU A 55 15.30 0.61 -10.57
C GLU A 55 14.17 0.88 -9.55
N GLU A 56 13.22 1.74 -9.89
CA GLU A 56 12.01 2.04 -9.10
C GLU A 56 11.07 0.84 -8.93
N TYR A 57 11.27 -0.24 -9.70
CA TYR A 57 10.39 -1.42 -9.72
C TYR A 57 11.12 -2.74 -9.42
N CYS A 58 12.36 -2.69 -8.92
CA CYS A 58 13.13 -3.90 -8.60
C CYS A 58 12.36 -4.86 -7.67
N HIS A 59 11.67 -4.34 -6.65
CA HIS A 59 10.86 -5.12 -5.71
C HIS A 59 9.69 -5.83 -6.39
N ALA A 60 9.00 -5.15 -7.32
CA ALA A 60 7.90 -5.73 -8.08
C ALA A 60 8.40 -6.83 -9.02
N LYS A 61 9.55 -6.60 -9.68
CA LYS A 61 10.20 -7.59 -10.56
C LYS A 61 10.61 -8.86 -9.80
N GLU A 62 11.19 -8.73 -8.61
CA GLU A 62 11.52 -9.86 -7.75
C GLU A 62 10.27 -10.66 -7.35
N GLN A 63 9.16 -9.97 -7.09
CA GLN A 63 7.89 -10.61 -6.74
C GLN A 63 7.28 -11.36 -7.94
N CYS A 64 7.31 -10.77 -9.14
CA CYS A 64 6.84 -11.43 -10.38
C CYS A 64 7.57 -12.73 -10.68
N GLY A 65 8.84 -12.85 -10.31
CA GLY A 65 9.65 -14.06 -10.52
C GLY A 65 9.33 -15.22 -9.58
N ARG A 66 8.48 -15.03 -8.56
CA ARG A 66 8.14 -16.07 -7.59
C ARG A 66 7.08 -17.03 -8.13
N VAL A 67 7.26 -18.32 -7.86
CA VAL A 67 6.30 -19.37 -8.26
C VAL A 67 4.93 -19.11 -7.65
N GLY A 68 3.88 -19.18 -8.46
CA GLY A 68 2.48 -19.02 -8.03
C GLY A 68 1.98 -17.58 -7.98
N VAL A 69 2.78 -16.59 -8.39
CA VAL A 69 2.31 -15.20 -8.52
C VAL A 69 1.57 -15.00 -9.85
N LYS A 70 0.34 -14.52 -9.77
CA LYS A 70 -0.46 -14.16 -10.95
C LYS A 70 -0.16 -12.72 -11.36
N LEU A 71 0.21 -12.53 -12.63
CA LEU A 71 0.44 -11.21 -13.22
C LEU A 71 -0.87 -10.60 -13.77
N PRO A 72 -0.94 -9.26 -13.89
CA PRO A 72 0.01 -8.28 -13.36
C PRO A 72 -0.11 -8.13 -11.83
N VAL A 73 1.00 -7.77 -11.16
CA VAL A 73 1.00 -7.41 -9.74
C VAL A 73 0.73 -5.93 -9.57
N GLY A 74 -0.06 -5.54 -8.57
CA GLY A 74 -0.23 -4.13 -8.22
C GLY A 74 0.93 -3.64 -7.37
N THR A 75 1.54 -2.51 -7.74
CA THR A 75 2.64 -1.88 -6.98
C THR A 75 2.51 -0.35 -7.00
N LEU A 76 3.44 0.32 -6.33
CA LEU A 76 3.85 1.69 -6.58
C LEU A 76 5.34 1.68 -6.96
N SER A 77 5.85 2.78 -7.49
CA SER A 77 7.30 3.01 -7.58
C SER A 77 7.94 3.02 -6.19
N ARG A 78 9.25 2.76 -6.12
CA ARG A 78 10.00 2.79 -4.85
C ARG A 78 9.90 4.14 -4.18
N SER A 79 10.05 5.23 -4.93
CA SER A 79 9.96 6.60 -4.43
C SER A 79 8.58 6.91 -3.86
N GLU A 80 7.50 6.46 -4.49
CA GLU A 80 6.14 6.58 -3.94
C GLU A 80 5.95 5.75 -2.67
N TRP A 81 6.49 4.53 -2.62
CA TRP A 81 6.46 3.71 -1.42
C TRP A 81 7.21 4.36 -0.26
N GLU A 82 8.38 4.95 -0.52
CA GLU A 82 9.15 5.70 0.47
C GLU A 82 8.37 6.92 0.95
N ALA A 83 7.74 7.68 0.05
CA ALA A 83 6.95 8.86 0.39
C ALA A 83 5.69 8.52 1.20
N THR A 84 4.91 7.53 0.78
CA THR A 84 3.66 7.14 1.49
C THR A 84 3.95 6.51 2.84
N SER A 85 5.09 5.82 2.99
CA SER A 85 5.49 5.17 4.25
C SER A 85 5.93 6.14 5.34
N ILE A 86 6.09 7.43 5.03
CA ILE A 86 6.30 8.49 6.04
C ILE A 86 5.03 8.68 6.90
N TYR A 87 3.85 8.40 6.33
CA TYR A 87 2.57 8.58 7.02
C TYR A 87 2.28 7.43 7.98
N LEU A 88 1.44 7.72 8.97
CA LEU A 88 0.94 6.75 9.93
C LEU A 88 -0.57 6.89 10.12
N VAL A 89 -1.23 5.76 10.38
CA VAL A 89 -2.64 5.70 10.74
C VAL A 89 -2.75 5.60 12.26
N PHE A 90 -3.56 6.47 12.85
CA PHE A 90 -3.88 6.40 14.27
C PHE A 90 -5.38 6.55 14.52
N VAL A 91 -5.89 5.82 15.50
CA VAL A 91 -7.31 5.82 15.86
C VAL A 91 -7.42 6.02 17.36
N PHE A 92 -8.22 7.01 17.77
CA PHE A 92 -8.59 7.22 19.16
C PHE A 92 -10.07 6.92 19.35
N GLN A 93 -10.40 6.26 20.46
CA GLN A 93 -11.76 6.04 20.91
C GLN A 93 -12.08 7.01 22.03
N LYS A 94 -13.19 7.75 21.90
CA LYS A 94 -13.76 8.55 22.99
C LYS A 94 -14.31 7.59 24.05
N MET A 95 -13.80 7.71 25.26
CA MET A 95 -14.32 7.00 26.41
C MET A 95 -15.56 7.75 26.94
N PRO A 96 -16.57 7.02 27.44
CA PRO A 96 -17.71 7.60 28.15
C PRO A 96 -17.28 8.56 29.26
#